data_AF-E9RJD9-F1
#
_entry.id   AF-E9RJD9-F1
#
_cell.length_a   1.000
_cell.length_b   1.000
_cell.length_c   1.000
_cell.angle_alpha   90.00
_cell.angle_beta   90.00
_cell.angle_gamma   90.00
#
_symmetry.space_group_name_H-M   'P 1'
#
loop_
_entity.id
_entity.type
_entity.pdbx_description
1 polymer ?
#
loop_
_entity_poly.entity_id
_entity_poly.type
_entity_poly.pdbx_seq_one_letter_code
_entity_poly.pdbx_strand_id
1 'polypeptide(L)'
;MGSPKKWFVFKYEHIDYLDNIRPIEKDRNEEFLEELKQLFKNEGWEGDGEIGEIWLPPFLLSSANSVGHWVYHVKQQNNGTSFIASSLYLPFPELLNQNVSKYLKSKPDDTNEPVNVEGRNIIQYEVDDFKKDLHSYKDNIEKELRAINEISNQKIKEEIEEKILGYNQCMIIQLLQNFMDDCYLQLLIEVLENGNKSKLKLAKKNIKLDFNKHVYKDMDGDDWLTITNIISDVWDDFKRTGFTDKLSRLTKPLDYEMSKQDKELRHEIIKHVIIRNCIQHHNWQLDRDSLNFSLPNTDSIEVMSDENSTIKINMSKRIKLSKTELYEIIDKLNLFAETLSSRVGEKVKTRY
;
A
#
# COMPACT_ATOMS: atom_id res chain seq x y z
N MET A 1 -11.79 -20.36 -19.92
CA MET A 1 -10.53 -20.32 -20.69
C MET A 1 -9.87 -18.99 -20.36
N GLY A 2 -8.76 -19.00 -19.63
CA GLY A 2 -8.09 -17.78 -19.17
C GLY A 2 -7.43 -17.05 -20.34
N SER A 3 -7.44 -15.72 -20.29
CA SER A 3 -6.71 -14.85 -21.19
C SER A 3 -5.22 -15.26 -21.23
N PRO A 4 -4.55 -15.25 -22.39
CA PRO A 4 -3.13 -15.57 -22.45
C PRO A 4 -2.33 -14.60 -21.57
N LYS A 5 -1.45 -15.14 -20.70
CA LYS A 5 -0.52 -14.31 -19.93
C LYS A 5 0.40 -13.57 -20.90
N LYS A 6 0.40 -12.23 -20.82
CA LYS A 6 1.29 -11.40 -21.61
C LYS A 6 2.69 -11.43 -20.99
N TRP A 7 3.65 -12.00 -21.70
CA TRP A 7 5.06 -12.02 -21.30
C TRP A 7 5.86 -11.03 -22.15
N PHE A 8 6.75 -10.30 -21.49
CA PHE A 8 7.81 -9.52 -22.10
C PHE A 8 9.12 -10.29 -21.94
N VAL A 9 9.86 -10.47 -23.04
CA VAL A 9 11.17 -11.12 -23.00
C VAL A 9 12.21 -10.17 -23.56
N PHE A 10 13.23 -9.90 -22.77
CA PHE A 10 14.34 -8.99 -23.06
C PHE A 10 15.64 -9.78 -23.19
N LYS A 11 16.55 -9.29 -24.03
CA LYS A 11 17.93 -9.75 -24.11
C LYS A 11 18.85 -8.71 -23.50
N TYR A 12 19.86 -9.14 -22.76
CA TYR A 12 20.86 -8.24 -22.23
C TYR A 12 22.24 -8.89 -22.25
N GLU A 13 23.20 -8.16 -22.77
CA GLU A 13 24.61 -8.53 -22.78
C GLU A 13 25.30 -7.98 -21.52
N HIS A 14 26.36 -8.65 -21.05
CA HIS A 14 27.20 -8.22 -19.92
C HIS A 14 26.61 -8.35 -18.49
N ILE A 15 25.66 -9.28 -18.25
CA ILE A 15 25.31 -9.67 -16.87
C ILE A 15 26.31 -10.71 -16.37
N ASP A 16 27.38 -10.28 -15.71
CA ASP A 16 28.48 -11.17 -15.29
C ASP A 16 28.45 -11.63 -13.83
N TYR A 17 27.63 -10.98 -13.00
CA TYR A 17 27.45 -11.33 -11.60
C TYR A 17 26.10 -12.03 -11.38
N LEU A 18 26.12 -13.36 -11.20
CA LEU A 18 24.90 -14.20 -11.15
C LEU A 18 24.61 -14.78 -9.76
N ASP A 19 25.44 -14.50 -8.75
CA ASP A 19 25.40 -15.16 -7.44
C ASP A 19 24.07 -14.99 -6.67
N ASN A 20 23.27 -13.98 -7.04
CA ASN A 20 21.98 -13.69 -6.40
C ASN A 20 20.76 -14.20 -7.18
N ILE A 21 20.97 -14.95 -8.25
CA ILE A 21 19.89 -15.53 -9.06
C ILE A 21 19.54 -16.89 -8.48
N ARG A 22 18.33 -17.04 -7.95
CA ARG A 22 17.91 -18.29 -7.31
C ARG A 22 17.40 -19.27 -8.38
N PRO A 23 17.92 -20.51 -8.46
CA PRO A 23 17.38 -21.51 -9.38
C PRO A 23 15.92 -21.86 -9.06
N ILE A 24 15.10 -22.04 -10.09
CA ILE A 24 13.71 -22.50 -9.90
C ILE A 24 13.70 -24.00 -9.54
N GLU A 25 13.03 -24.36 -8.46
CA GLU A 25 12.85 -25.76 -8.05
C GLU A 25 12.00 -26.53 -9.08
N LYS A 26 12.61 -27.52 -9.74
CA LYS A 26 12.01 -28.29 -10.85
C LYS A 26 10.76 -29.07 -10.44
N ASP A 27 10.76 -29.67 -9.26
CA ASP A 27 9.75 -30.65 -8.84
C ASP A 27 8.37 -30.04 -8.52
N ARG A 28 8.28 -28.71 -8.36
CA ARG A 28 7.02 -28.00 -8.07
C ARG A 28 6.49 -27.13 -9.21
N ASN A 29 7.30 -26.90 -10.24
CA ASN A 29 7.05 -25.88 -11.26
C ASN A 29 7.33 -26.37 -12.69
N GLU A 30 7.24 -27.68 -12.95
CA GLU A 30 7.66 -28.28 -14.24
C GLU A 30 6.93 -27.66 -15.45
N GLU A 31 5.61 -27.49 -15.38
CA GLU A 31 4.83 -26.87 -16.46
C GLU A 31 5.24 -25.40 -16.71
N PHE A 32 5.47 -24.65 -15.62
CA PHE A 32 5.86 -23.24 -15.70
C PHE A 32 7.29 -23.08 -16.22
N LEU A 33 8.20 -23.97 -15.82
CA LEU A 33 9.56 -24.00 -16.33
C LEU A 33 9.58 -24.32 -17.83
N GLU A 34 8.70 -25.21 -18.30
CA GLU A 34 8.57 -25.50 -19.72
C GLU A 34 7.98 -24.30 -20.48
N GLU A 35 7.01 -23.58 -19.92
CA GLU A 35 6.51 -22.29 -20.48
C GLU A 35 7.66 -21.28 -20.66
N LEU A 36 8.48 -21.06 -19.62
CA LEU A 36 9.64 -20.17 -19.68
C LEU A 36 10.68 -20.62 -20.72
N LYS A 37 10.95 -21.92 -20.81
CA LYS A 37 11.87 -22.46 -21.81
C LYS A 37 11.38 -22.18 -23.22
N GLN A 38 10.10 -22.37 -23.49
CA GLN A 38 9.51 -22.09 -24.80
C GLN A 38 9.56 -20.58 -25.10
N LEU A 39 9.25 -19.72 -24.12
CA LEU A 39 9.37 -18.28 -24.25
C LEU A 39 10.79 -17.85 -24.64
N PHE A 40 11.81 -18.34 -23.94
CA PHE A 40 13.20 -18.01 -24.23
C PHE A 40 13.67 -18.59 -25.59
N LYS A 41 13.28 -19.83 -25.93
CA LYS A 41 13.59 -20.44 -27.23
C LYS A 41 13.01 -19.66 -28.40
N ASN A 42 11.77 -19.17 -28.27
CA ASN A 42 11.14 -18.32 -29.28
C ASN A 42 11.91 -17.01 -29.51
N GLU A 43 12.71 -16.60 -28.52
CA GLU A 43 13.57 -15.43 -28.58
C GLU A 43 15.01 -15.76 -28.99
N GLY A 44 15.31 -17.00 -29.34
CA GLY A 44 16.61 -17.43 -29.84
C GLY A 44 17.58 -17.90 -28.75
N TRP A 45 17.08 -18.28 -27.57
CA TRP A 45 17.87 -19.05 -26.61
C TRP A 45 18.12 -20.47 -27.12
N GLU A 46 19.36 -20.95 -27.01
CA GLU A 46 19.79 -22.27 -27.51
C GLU A 46 19.35 -23.45 -26.62
N GLY A 47 18.80 -23.18 -25.43
CA GLY A 47 18.34 -24.21 -24.49
C GLY A 47 19.38 -24.64 -23.46
N ASP A 48 20.42 -23.83 -23.24
CA ASP A 48 21.53 -24.05 -22.31
C ASP A 48 21.48 -23.12 -21.07
N GLY A 49 22.27 -23.42 -20.04
CA GLY A 49 22.23 -22.65 -18.79
C GLY A 49 21.04 -22.98 -17.89
N GLU A 50 21.03 -22.40 -16.70
CA GLU A 50 20.01 -22.65 -15.68
C GLU A 50 19.06 -21.45 -15.58
N ILE A 51 17.75 -21.71 -15.58
CA ILE A 51 16.72 -20.69 -15.39
C ILE A 51 16.57 -20.42 -13.90
N GLY A 52 16.68 -19.16 -13.51
CA GLY A 52 16.45 -18.71 -12.14
C GLY A 52 15.47 -17.55 -12.05
N GLU A 53 15.15 -17.19 -10.82
CA GLU A 53 14.25 -16.11 -10.44
C GLU A 53 15.03 -14.98 -9.74
N ILE A 54 14.62 -13.75 -10.04
CA ILE A 54 15.13 -12.53 -9.42
C ILE A 54 13.92 -11.77 -8.89
N TRP A 55 13.97 -11.39 -7.62
CA TRP A 55 12.96 -10.53 -7.03
C TRP A 55 13.33 -9.07 -7.28
N LEU A 56 12.45 -8.33 -7.96
CA LEU A 56 12.58 -6.89 -8.13
C LEU A 56 11.75 -6.18 -7.05
N PRO A 57 12.38 -5.34 -6.21
CA PRO A 57 11.64 -4.45 -5.34
C PRO A 57 10.68 -3.54 -6.12
N PRO A 58 9.54 -3.15 -5.52
CA PRO A 58 8.53 -2.33 -6.19
C PRO A 58 9.06 -0.97 -6.67
N PHE A 59 10.04 -0.37 -5.97
CA PHE A 59 10.61 0.93 -6.36
C PHE A 59 11.42 0.90 -7.67
N LEU A 60 11.77 -0.29 -8.19
CA LEU A 60 12.45 -0.43 -9.48
C LEU A 60 11.48 -0.41 -10.67
N LEU A 61 10.18 -0.55 -10.42
CA LEU A 61 9.15 -0.60 -11.46
C LEU A 61 8.35 0.70 -11.42
N SER A 62 8.07 1.25 -12.59
CA SER A 62 7.27 2.49 -12.72
C SER A 62 5.79 2.29 -12.34
N SER A 63 5.38 1.09 -11.95
CA SER A 63 4.04 0.79 -11.43
C SER A 63 4.01 0.93 -9.91
N ALA A 64 3.16 1.83 -9.42
CA ALA A 64 2.98 2.21 -8.01
C ALA A 64 2.32 1.11 -7.13
N ASN A 65 2.72 -0.15 -7.26
CA ASN A 65 2.29 -1.21 -6.36
C ASN A 65 3.37 -1.44 -5.29
N SER A 66 2.98 -1.64 -4.03
CA SER A 66 3.89 -1.89 -2.90
C SER A 66 4.49 -3.31 -2.87
N VAL A 67 4.19 -4.14 -3.87
CA VAL A 67 4.61 -5.54 -3.95
C VAL A 67 5.67 -5.70 -5.02
N GLY A 68 6.78 -6.35 -4.64
CA GLY A 68 7.85 -6.68 -5.56
C GLY A 68 7.44 -7.73 -6.57
N HIS A 69 8.18 -7.78 -7.68
CA HIS A 69 7.82 -8.53 -8.87
C HIS A 69 8.91 -9.53 -9.22
N TRP A 70 8.52 -10.76 -9.54
CA TRP A 70 9.48 -11.79 -9.96
C TRP A 70 9.75 -11.68 -11.46
N VAL A 71 11.04 -11.65 -11.80
CA VAL A 71 11.52 -11.79 -13.17
C VAL A 71 12.35 -13.05 -13.28
N TYR A 72 12.31 -13.67 -14.45
CA TYR A 72 12.98 -14.93 -14.71
C TYR A 72 14.14 -14.71 -15.64
N HIS A 73 15.27 -15.31 -15.34
CA HIS A 73 16.53 -15.09 -16.04
C HIS A 73 17.17 -16.41 -16.45
N VAL A 74 17.81 -16.43 -17.61
CA VAL A 74 18.78 -17.44 -18.00
C VAL A 74 19.93 -16.80 -18.77
N LYS A 75 21.17 -17.22 -18.50
CA LYS A 75 22.35 -16.81 -19.27
C LYS A 75 22.79 -17.93 -20.20
N GLN A 76 22.84 -17.64 -21.50
CA GLN A 76 23.34 -18.55 -22.52
C GLN A 76 24.86 -18.71 -22.39
N GLN A 77 25.36 -19.94 -22.51
CA GLN A 77 26.78 -20.24 -22.29
C GLN A 77 27.63 -19.84 -23.48
N ASN A 78 27.12 -20.04 -24.70
CA ASN A 78 27.86 -19.87 -25.95
C ASN A 78 28.36 -18.43 -26.18
N ASN A 79 27.50 -17.43 -25.95
CA ASN A 79 27.80 -16.01 -26.22
C ASN A 79 27.58 -15.09 -25.01
N GLY A 80 27.19 -15.64 -23.86
CA GLY A 80 26.97 -14.88 -22.63
C GLY A 80 25.70 -14.00 -22.63
N THR A 81 24.85 -14.07 -23.66
CA THR A 81 23.60 -13.30 -23.69
C THR A 81 22.65 -13.78 -22.59
N SER A 82 22.14 -12.84 -21.80
CA SER A 82 21.09 -13.09 -20.82
C SER A 82 19.71 -12.87 -21.43
N PHE A 83 18.78 -13.76 -21.12
CA PHE A 83 17.37 -13.64 -21.45
C PHE A 83 16.60 -13.40 -20.15
N ILE A 84 15.69 -12.41 -20.19
CA ILE A 84 14.92 -11.98 -19.02
C ILE A 84 13.44 -11.98 -19.40
N ALA A 85 12.62 -12.77 -18.72
CA ALA A 85 11.17 -12.81 -18.88
C ALA A 85 10.46 -12.14 -17.70
N SER A 86 9.46 -11.33 -18.01
CA SER A 86 8.65 -10.62 -17.03
C SER A 86 7.21 -10.49 -17.53
N SER A 87 6.23 -10.63 -16.63
CA SER A 87 4.84 -10.31 -16.97
C SER A 87 4.54 -8.81 -16.95
N LEU A 88 5.46 -8.00 -16.44
CA LEU A 88 5.42 -6.53 -16.48
C LEU A 88 6.47 -5.99 -17.44
N TYR A 89 6.17 -4.87 -18.08
CA TYR A 89 7.16 -4.14 -18.86
C TYR A 89 8.24 -3.60 -17.93
N LEU A 90 9.51 -3.81 -18.27
CA LEU A 90 10.65 -3.37 -17.48
C LEU A 90 11.20 -2.06 -18.06
N PRO A 91 10.98 -0.89 -17.42
CA PRO A 91 11.25 0.41 -18.00
C PRO A 91 12.73 0.84 -17.84
N PHE A 92 13.69 -0.09 -17.92
CA PHE A 92 15.10 0.20 -17.70
C PHE A 92 15.76 0.69 -19.01
N PRO A 93 16.25 1.94 -19.10
CA PRO A 93 16.71 2.52 -20.36
C PRO A 93 17.78 1.69 -21.09
N GLU A 94 18.79 1.19 -20.38
CA GLU A 94 19.87 0.39 -20.95
C GLU A 94 19.36 -0.96 -21.46
N LEU A 95 18.42 -1.59 -20.73
CA LEU A 95 17.77 -2.82 -21.16
C LEU A 95 16.99 -2.58 -22.45
N LEU A 96 16.23 -1.48 -22.51
CA LEU A 96 15.47 -1.12 -23.70
C LEU A 96 16.37 -0.81 -24.89
N ASN A 97 17.51 -0.14 -24.67
CA ASN A 97 18.50 0.19 -25.70
C ASN A 97 19.07 -1.04 -26.42
N GLN A 98 19.22 -2.17 -25.72
CA GLN A 98 19.67 -3.43 -26.34
C GLN A 98 18.53 -4.21 -27.02
N ASN A 99 17.27 -3.81 -26.80
CA ASN A 99 16.08 -4.46 -27.36
C ASN A 99 15.28 -3.55 -28.32
N VAL A 100 15.89 -2.43 -28.75
CA VAL A 100 15.27 -1.34 -29.52
C VAL A 100 14.53 -1.83 -30.78
N SER A 101 15.10 -2.79 -31.51
CA SER A 101 14.50 -3.32 -32.73
C SER A 101 13.17 -4.08 -32.50
N LYS A 102 12.99 -4.62 -31.29
CA LYS A 102 11.80 -5.37 -30.87
C LYS A 102 10.70 -4.42 -30.39
N TYR A 103 11.07 -3.39 -29.63
CA TYR A 103 10.12 -2.47 -28.97
C TYR A 103 9.87 -1.13 -29.70
N LEU A 104 10.61 -0.79 -30.77
CA LEU A 104 10.23 0.31 -31.66
C LEU A 104 9.12 -0.06 -32.66
N LYS A 105 8.97 -1.35 -33.00
CA LYS A 105 7.83 -1.86 -33.80
C LYS A 105 6.59 -2.17 -32.96
N SER A 106 6.80 -2.31 -31.66
CA SER A 106 5.76 -2.41 -30.65
C SER A 106 6.00 -1.35 -29.58
N LYS A 107 6.10 -0.08 -29.97
CA LYS A 107 5.59 0.95 -29.06
C LYS A 107 4.12 0.56 -28.95
N PRO A 108 3.66 0.03 -27.80
CA PRO A 108 2.22 -0.06 -27.62
C PRO A 108 1.76 1.37 -27.83
N ASP A 109 0.78 1.53 -28.70
CA ASP A 109 -0.08 2.68 -28.55
C ASP A 109 -0.56 2.58 -27.10
N ASP A 110 -0.04 3.43 -26.20
CA ASP A 110 -0.41 3.53 -24.78
C ASP A 110 -1.84 4.07 -24.65
N THR A 111 -2.71 3.66 -25.56
CA THR A 111 -4.16 3.79 -25.51
C THR A 111 -4.80 2.57 -24.85
N ASN A 112 -4.04 1.49 -24.64
CA ASN A 112 -4.43 0.38 -23.78
C ASN A 112 -3.57 0.41 -22.51
N GLU A 113 -3.88 1.38 -21.63
CA GLU A 113 -3.81 1.18 -20.16
C GLU A 113 -4.20 -0.28 -19.87
N PRO A 114 -3.52 -1.02 -18.97
CA PRO A 114 -3.95 -2.36 -18.62
C PRO A 114 -5.44 -2.30 -18.34
N VAL A 115 -6.22 -2.87 -19.27
CA VAL A 115 -7.67 -2.91 -19.15
C VAL A 115 -7.88 -3.55 -17.81
N ASN A 116 -8.46 -2.76 -16.92
CA ASN A 116 -8.88 -3.16 -15.61
C ASN A 116 -9.76 -4.39 -15.78
N VAL A 117 -9.14 -5.58 -15.70
CA VAL A 117 -9.76 -6.85 -16.13
C VAL A 117 -11.00 -7.18 -15.27
N GLU A 118 -11.21 -6.43 -14.19
CA GLU A 118 -12.28 -6.62 -13.22
C GLU A 118 -12.90 -5.30 -12.71
N GLY A 119 -13.00 -4.22 -13.49
CA GLY A 119 -13.74 -3.02 -13.04
C GLY A 119 -13.35 -2.46 -11.65
N ARG A 120 -12.12 -2.74 -11.20
CA ARG A 120 -11.57 -2.37 -9.89
C ARG A 120 -11.20 -0.88 -9.90
N ASN A 121 -11.64 -0.10 -8.93
CA ASN A 121 -11.24 1.31 -8.92
C ASN A 121 -9.74 1.48 -8.57
N ILE A 122 -9.23 2.70 -8.74
CA ILE A 122 -7.80 3.03 -8.59
C ILE A 122 -7.21 2.81 -7.18
N ILE A 123 -8.03 2.53 -6.16
CA ILE A 123 -7.56 2.21 -4.80
C ILE A 123 -7.90 0.78 -4.36
N GLN A 124 -8.47 -0.05 -5.25
CA GLN A 124 -8.99 -1.35 -4.85
C GLN A 124 -7.87 -2.28 -4.33
N TYR A 125 -6.66 -2.13 -4.86
CA TYR A 125 -5.51 -2.90 -4.42
C TYR A 125 -5.16 -2.57 -2.95
N GLU A 126 -5.09 -1.28 -2.62
CA GLU A 126 -4.85 -0.79 -1.26
C GLU A 126 -5.94 -1.23 -0.29
N VAL A 127 -7.20 -1.29 -0.75
CA VAL A 127 -8.33 -1.77 0.03
C VAL A 127 -8.21 -3.27 0.32
N ASP A 128 -7.90 -4.08 -0.68
CA ASP A 128 -7.76 -5.52 -0.54
C ASP A 128 -6.63 -5.87 0.46
N ASP A 129 -5.47 -5.23 0.32
CA ASP A 129 -4.31 -5.43 1.21
C ASP A 129 -4.60 -4.94 2.64
N PHE A 130 -5.20 -3.75 2.80
CA PHE A 130 -5.56 -3.23 4.12
C PHE A 130 -6.54 -4.14 4.86
N LYS A 131 -7.57 -4.66 4.17
CA LYS A 131 -8.53 -5.59 4.77
C LYS A 131 -7.88 -6.92 5.16
N LYS A 132 -6.97 -7.44 4.33
CA LYS A 132 -6.20 -8.64 4.63
C LYS A 132 -5.35 -8.46 5.89
N ASP A 133 -4.68 -7.32 6.02
CA ASP A 133 -3.90 -7.00 7.21
C ASP A 133 -4.79 -6.87 8.45
N LEU A 134 -5.92 -6.15 8.36
CA LEU A 134 -6.89 -6.05 9.44
C LEU A 134 -7.39 -7.42 9.92
N HIS A 135 -7.66 -8.34 8.99
CA HIS A 135 -8.05 -9.71 9.31
C HIS A 135 -6.92 -10.47 10.03
N SER A 136 -5.69 -10.35 9.55
CA SER A 136 -4.50 -10.92 10.20
C SER A 136 -4.34 -10.42 11.64
N TYR A 137 -4.54 -9.11 11.89
CA TYR A 137 -4.52 -8.56 13.26
C TYR A 137 -5.62 -9.14 14.14
N LYS A 138 -6.84 -9.31 13.62
CA LYS A 138 -7.96 -9.93 14.36
C LYS A 138 -7.59 -11.35 14.85
N ASP A 139 -6.99 -12.14 13.96
CA ASP A 139 -6.51 -13.50 14.24
C ASP A 139 -5.32 -13.52 15.21
N ASN A 140 -4.38 -12.60 15.07
CA ASN A 140 -3.19 -12.53 15.93
C ASN A 140 -3.56 -12.12 17.36
N ILE A 141 -4.44 -11.13 17.52
CA ILE A 141 -4.97 -10.75 18.84
C ILE A 141 -5.62 -11.96 19.53
N GLU A 142 -6.42 -12.74 18.80
CA GLU A 142 -7.05 -13.96 19.35
C GLU A 142 -5.99 -14.95 19.86
N LYS A 143 -4.95 -15.21 19.07
CA LYS A 143 -3.88 -16.15 19.42
C LYS A 143 -3.06 -15.66 20.61
N GLU A 144 -2.69 -14.38 20.62
CA GLU A 144 -1.91 -13.75 21.69
C GLU A 144 -2.67 -13.76 23.02
N LEU A 145 -3.95 -13.37 23.00
CA LEU A 145 -4.80 -13.40 24.20
C LEU A 145 -5.05 -14.83 24.71
N ARG A 146 -5.15 -15.82 23.81
CA ARG A 146 -5.24 -17.23 24.21
C ARG A 146 -3.95 -17.71 24.89
N ALA A 147 -2.79 -17.33 24.36
CA ALA A 147 -1.50 -17.77 24.90
C ALA A 147 -1.27 -17.31 26.35
N ILE A 148 -1.78 -16.13 26.73
CA ILE A 148 -1.61 -15.62 28.10
C ILE A 148 -2.57 -16.26 29.11
N ASN A 149 -3.54 -17.09 28.68
CA ASN A 149 -4.42 -17.80 29.62
C ASN A 149 -3.70 -18.84 30.47
N GLU A 150 -2.54 -19.31 30.03
CA GLU A 150 -1.70 -20.27 30.75
C GLU A 150 -0.94 -19.61 31.92
N ILE A 151 -0.91 -18.29 32.00
CA ILE A 151 -0.22 -17.53 33.04
C ILE A 151 -1.03 -17.59 34.34
N SER A 152 -0.46 -18.23 35.37
CA SER A 152 -1.13 -18.44 36.66
C SER A 152 -1.24 -17.17 37.52
N ASN A 153 -0.34 -16.20 37.32
CA ASN A 153 -0.35 -14.94 38.08
C ASN A 153 -1.30 -13.94 37.41
N GLN A 154 -2.46 -13.71 38.06
CA GLN A 154 -3.52 -12.85 37.54
C GLN A 154 -3.06 -11.41 37.27
N LYS A 155 -2.24 -10.83 38.16
CA LYS A 155 -1.74 -9.45 37.97
C LYS A 155 -0.84 -9.34 36.75
N ILE A 156 0.08 -10.30 36.58
CA ILE A 156 0.97 -10.34 35.41
C ILE A 156 0.16 -10.55 34.13
N LYS A 157 -0.85 -11.44 34.18
CA LYS A 157 -1.75 -11.68 33.06
C LYS A 157 -2.45 -10.39 32.61
N GLU A 158 -3.05 -9.65 33.53
CA GLU A 158 -3.72 -8.37 33.25
C GLU A 158 -2.76 -7.33 32.67
N GLU A 159 -1.53 -7.23 33.19
CA GLU A 159 -0.52 -6.29 32.67
C GLU A 159 -0.05 -6.65 31.24
N ILE A 160 0.05 -7.94 30.92
CA ILE A 160 0.42 -8.40 29.57
C ILE A 160 -0.75 -8.21 28.61
N GLU A 161 -1.97 -8.54 29.04
CA GLU A 161 -3.19 -8.33 28.27
C GLU A 161 -3.34 -6.86 27.85
N GLU A 162 -3.18 -5.93 28.80
CA GLU A 162 -3.22 -4.51 28.52
C GLU A 162 -2.21 -4.13 27.44
N LYS A 163 -0.96 -4.61 27.54
CA LYS A 163 0.10 -4.34 26.54
C LYS A 163 -0.21 -4.93 25.17
N ILE A 164 -0.72 -6.16 25.09
CA ILE A 164 -1.13 -6.81 23.84
C ILE A 164 -2.19 -5.95 23.15
N LEU A 165 -3.24 -5.58 23.88
CA LEU A 165 -4.35 -4.80 23.32
C LEU A 165 -3.89 -3.41 22.87
N GLY A 166 -3.13 -2.67 23.68
CA GLY A 166 -2.68 -1.33 23.25
C GLY A 166 -1.60 -1.35 22.17
N TYR A 167 -0.74 -2.36 22.11
CA TYR A 167 0.19 -2.52 21.00
C TYR A 167 -0.56 -2.77 19.69
N ASN A 168 -1.46 -3.76 19.69
CA ASN A 168 -2.26 -4.08 18.50
C ASN A 168 -3.13 -2.88 18.08
N GLN A 169 -3.72 -2.14 19.03
CA GLN A 169 -4.45 -0.92 18.73
C GLN A 169 -3.56 0.14 18.04
N CYS A 170 -2.34 0.36 18.54
CA CYS A 170 -1.38 1.27 17.91
C CYS A 170 -1.06 0.85 16.47
N MET A 171 -0.86 -0.46 16.25
CA MET A 171 -0.53 -1.02 14.94
C MET A 171 -1.68 -0.93 13.95
N ILE A 172 -2.90 -1.23 14.36
CA ILE A 172 -4.12 -1.10 13.54
C ILE A 172 -4.29 0.35 13.06
N ILE A 173 -4.08 1.33 13.94
CA ILE A 173 -4.17 2.74 13.55
C ILE A 173 -2.97 3.18 12.69
N GLN A 174 -1.80 2.57 12.85
CA GLN A 174 -0.69 2.79 11.92
C GLN A 174 -1.01 2.25 10.52
N LEU A 175 -1.64 1.07 10.41
CA LEU A 175 -2.10 0.54 9.13
C LEU A 175 -3.08 1.49 8.45
N LEU A 176 -4.04 2.06 9.20
CA LEU A 176 -4.95 3.06 8.66
C LEU A 176 -4.21 4.27 8.09
N GLN A 177 -3.18 4.77 8.78
CA GLN A 177 -2.40 5.91 8.29
C GLN A 177 -1.73 5.60 6.95
N ASN A 178 -1.09 4.43 6.86
CA ASN A 178 -0.42 3.98 5.64
C ASN A 178 -1.44 3.79 4.51
N PHE A 179 -2.56 3.11 4.77
CA PHE A 179 -3.65 2.93 3.81
C PHE A 179 -4.16 4.28 3.25
N MET A 180 -4.36 5.28 4.11
CA MET A 180 -4.78 6.61 3.68
C MET A 180 -3.70 7.32 2.85
N ASP A 181 -2.42 7.13 3.19
CA ASP A 181 -1.28 7.68 2.45
C ASP A 181 -1.22 7.07 1.04
N ASP A 182 -1.37 5.76 0.91
CA ASP A 182 -1.35 5.04 -0.36
C ASP A 182 -2.58 5.40 -1.21
N CYS A 183 -3.78 5.42 -0.63
CA CYS A 183 -4.98 5.86 -1.35
C CYS A 183 -4.87 7.29 -1.87
N TYR A 184 -4.27 8.20 -1.09
CA TYR A 184 -4.08 9.58 -1.54
C TYR A 184 -3.06 9.67 -2.68
N LEU A 185 -2.00 8.85 -2.65
CA LEU A 185 -1.04 8.76 -3.74
C LEU A 185 -1.74 8.39 -5.06
N GLN A 186 -2.65 7.41 -5.04
CA GLN A 186 -3.42 7.03 -6.24
C GLN A 186 -4.30 8.19 -6.76
N LEU A 187 -4.90 8.99 -5.86
CA LEU A 187 -5.63 10.19 -6.27
C LEU A 187 -4.71 11.25 -6.89
N LEU A 188 -3.48 11.40 -6.38
CA LEU A 188 -2.50 12.33 -6.95
C LEU A 188 -2.07 11.89 -8.35
N ILE A 189 -1.83 10.60 -8.55
CA ILE A 189 -1.49 10.02 -9.87
C ILE A 189 -2.65 10.28 -10.85
N GLU A 190 -3.89 9.96 -10.46
CA GLU A 190 -5.06 10.21 -11.32
C GLU A 190 -5.21 11.69 -11.71
N VAL A 191 -4.93 12.61 -10.78
CA VAL A 191 -5.11 14.05 -11.03
C VAL A 191 -3.95 14.67 -11.79
N LEU A 192 -2.71 14.38 -11.39
CA LEU A 192 -1.52 15.09 -11.86
C LEU A 192 -0.86 14.38 -13.04
N GLU A 193 -0.85 13.05 -13.06
CA GLU A 193 -0.21 12.25 -14.10
C GLU A 193 -1.22 11.85 -15.19
N ASN A 194 -2.40 11.37 -14.81
CA ASN A 194 -3.41 10.89 -15.78
C ASN A 194 -4.32 12.01 -16.34
N GLY A 195 -3.99 13.27 -16.06
CA GLY A 195 -4.68 14.45 -16.61
C GLY A 195 -6.06 14.73 -16.02
N ASN A 196 -6.40 14.14 -14.88
CA ASN A 196 -7.63 14.42 -14.12
C ASN A 196 -8.93 14.32 -14.95
N LYS A 197 -9.09 13.25 -15.73
CA LYS A 197 -10.28 13.01 -16.56
C LYS A 197 -11.57 13.03 -15.73
N SER A 198 -11.46 12.59 -14.48
CA SER A 198 -12.53 12.52 -13.48
C SER A 198 -12.87 13.88 -12.83
N LYS A 199 -12.12 14.95 -13.14
CA LYS A 199 -12.30 16.32 -12.62
C LYS A 199 -12.32 16.40 -11.09
N LEU A 200 -11.55 15.54 -10.44
CA LEU A 200 -11.37 15.56 -8.99
C LEU A 200 -10.76 16.90 -8.57
N LYS A 201 -11.24 17.44 -7.45
CA LYS A 201 -10.75 18.70 -6.88
C LYS A 201 -9.93 18.39 -5.64
N LEU A 202 -8.62 18.30 -5.82
CA LEU A 202 -7.70 18.20 -4.68
C LEU A 202 -7.84 19.44 -3.78
N ALA A 203 -7.64 19.23 -2.48
CA ALA A 203 -7.73 20.32 -1.50
C ALA A 203 -6.70 21.42 -1.81
N LYS A 204 -7.13 22.69 -1.77
CA LYS A 204 -6.24 23.84 -1.89
C LYS A 204 -5.38 23.94 -0.61
N LYS A 205 -4.09 23.63 -0.73
CA LYS A 205 -3.11 23.77 0.35
C LYS A 205 -1.83 24.41 -0.19
N ASN A 206 -1.15 25.17 0.66
CA ASN A 206 0.15 25.74 0.35
C ASN A 206 1.21 24.65 0.55
N ILE A 207 1.58 23.99 -0.53
CA ILE A 207 2.58 22.93 -0.52
C ILE A 207 3.91 23.52 -0.95
N LYS A 208 4.95 23.30 -0.16
CA LYS A 208 6.32 23.68 -0.52
C LYS A 208 6.87 22.60 -1.44
N LEU A 209 7.15 22.96 -2.69
CA LEU A 209 7.89 22.12 -3.62
C LEU A 209 9.38 22.35 -3.37
N ASP A 210 10.12 21.28 -3.12
CA ASP A 210 11.57 21.33 -2.86
C ASP A 210 12.33 20.79 -4.07
N PHE A 211 12.60 21.68 -5.02
CA PHE A 211 13.29 21.31 -6.25
C PHE A 211 14.73 20.84 -6.03
N ASN A 212 15.37 21.24 -4.92
CA ASN A 212 16.75 20.83 -4.64
C ASN A 212 16.84 19.37 -4.18
N LYS A 213 15.79 18.84 -3.55
CA LYS A 213 15.70 17.42 -3.15
C LYS A 213 15.79 16.47 -4.35
N HIS A 214 15.38 16.94 -5.53
CA HIS A 214 15.24 16.13 -6.74
C HIS A 214 16.40 16.31 -7.74
N VAL A 215 17.41 17.13 -7.41
CA VAL A 215 18.58 17.35 -8.26
C VAL A 215 19.69 16.36 -7.91
N TYR A 216 20.12 15.55 -8.88
CA TYR A 216 21.24 14.61 -8.76
C TYR A 216 22.48 15.14 -9.49
N LYS A 217 23.67 14.67 -9.09
CA LYS A 217 24.96 15.17 -9.61
C LYS A 217 25.12 15.05 -11.13
N ASP A 218 24.45 14.07 -11.75
CA ASP A 218 24.55 13.76 -13.17
C ASP A 218 23.22 14.04 -13.91
N MET A 219 22.34 14.86 -13.33
CA MET A 219 21.04 15.19 -13.90
C MET A 219 21.17 16.18 -15.05
N ASP A 220 20.65 15.82 -16.23
CA ASP A 220 20.63 16.71 -17.40
C ASP A 220 19.60 17.84 -17.21
N GLY A 221 19.84 18.99 -17.82
CA GLY A 221 19.26 20.29 -17.43
C GLY A 221 17.73 20.42 -17.44
N ASP A 222 17.00 19.46 -18.00
CA ASP A 222 15.54 19.49 -18.14
C ASP A 222 14.77 18.56 -17.18
N ASP A 223 15.44 17.64 -16.47
CA ASP A 223 14.79 16.60 -15.63
C ASP A 223 14.52 17.05 -14.17
N TRP A 224 14.90 18.27 -13.80
CA TRP A 224 14.78 18.76 -12.42
C TRP A 224 13.32 19.01 -11.97
N LEU A 225 12.38 19.19 -12.91
CA LEU A 225 10.96 19.47 -12.65
C LEU A 225 10.03 18.50 -13.38
N THR A 226 9.72 17.38 -12.73
CA THR A 226 8.79 16.37 -13.26
C THR A 226 7.46 16.36 -12.49
N ILE A 227 6.42 15.80 -13.11
CA ILE A 227 5.13 15.53 -12.44
C ILE A 227 5.36 14.60 -11.24
N THR A 228 6.26 13.63 -11.37
CA THR A 228 6.64 12.70 -10.29
C THR A 228 7.23 13.45 -9.08
N ASN A 229 8.09 14.45 -9.30
CA ASN A 229 8.66 15.28 -8.22
C ASN A 229 7.55 16.06 -7.49
N ILE A 230 6.59 16.62 -8.25
CA ILE A 230 5.44 17.32 -7.68
C ILE A 230 4.56 16.35 -6.86
N ILE A 231 4.24 15.17 -7.40
CA ILE A 231 3.48 14.13 -6.69
C ILE A 231 4.19 13.76 -5.39
N SER A 232 5.51 13.50 -5.45
CA SER A 232 6.33 13.17 -4.28
C SER A 232 6.21 14.25 -3.19
N ASP A 233 6.38 15.52 -3.53
CA ASP A 233 6.36 16.61 -2.53
C ASP A 233 4.96 16.82 -1.93
N VAL A 234 3.91 16.70 -2.75
CA VAL A 234 2.52 16.79 -2.31
C VAL A 234 2.14 15.62 -1.39
N TRP A 235 2.61 14.41 -1.71
CA TRP A 235 2.41 13.22 -0.90
C TRP A 235 3.19 13.26 0.41
N ASP A 236 4.43 13.73 0.37
CA ASP A 236 5.26 13.96 1.56
C ASP A 236 4.62 14.98 2.53
N ASP A 237 4.03 16.06 2.01
CA ASP A 237 3.25 17.01 2.79
C ASP A 237 2.00 16.36 3.41
N PHE A 238 1.28 15.52 2.64
CA PHE A 238 0.13 14.78 3.14
C PHE A 238 0.47 13.85 4.30
N LYS A 239 1.58 13.09 4.19
CA LYS A 239 2.03 12.17 5.25
C LYS A 239 2.32 12.88 6.57
N ARG A 240 2.83 14.12 6.51
CA ARG A 240 3.18 14.95 7.68
C ARG A 240 2.01 15.76 8.25
N THR A 241 0.86 15.72 7.60
CA THR A 241 -0.32 16.47 8.02
C THR A 241 -1.07 15.75 9.14
N GLY A 242 -1.69 16.50 10.05
CA GLY A 242 -2.52 15.94 11.13
C GLY A 242 -3.72 15.13 10.62
N PHE A 243 -4.12 14.11 11.37
CA PHE A 243 -5.09 13.09 10.91
C PHE A 243 -6.41 13.66 10.38
N THR A 244 -7.03 14.62 11.07
CA THR A 244 -8.30 15.23 10.65
C THR A 244 -8.19 15.92 9.29
N ASP A 245 -7.07 16.59 9.03
CA ASP A 245 -6.80 17.24 7.75
C ASP A 245 -6.44 16.21 6.68
N LYS A 246 -5.69 15.15 7.03
CA LYS A 246 -5.42 13.99 6.15
C LYS A 246 -6.73 13.35 5.66
N LEU A 247 -7.65 13.03 6.58
CA LEU A 247 -8.96 12.48 6.27
C LEU A 247 -9.77 13.41 5.36
N SER A 248 -9.79 14.70 5.68
CA SER A 248 -10.46 15.71 4.85
C SER A 248 -9.87 15.81 3.43
N ARG A 249 -8.54 15.73 3.30
CA ARG A 249 -7.84 15.82 2.00
C ARG A 249 -8.11 14.60 1.12
N LEU A 250 -8.29 13.43 1.73
CA LEU A 250 -8.63 12.19 1.04
C LEU A 250 -10.11 12.14 0.61
N THR A 251 -11.04 12.54 1.48
CA THR A 251 -12.47 12.32 1.27
C THR A 251 -13.18 13.44 0.49
N LYS A 252 -12.77 14.71 0.66
CA LYS A 252 -13.40 15.84 -0.05
C LYS A 252 -13.33 15.76 -1.57
N PRO A 253 -12.20 15.37 -2.20
CA PRO A 253 -12.13 15.27 -3.66
C PRO A 253 -13.13 14.28 -4.25
N LEU A 254 -13.60 13.32 -3.45
CA LEU A 254 -14.53 12.27 -3.83
C LEU A 254 -16.01 12.65 -3.59
N ASP A 255 -16.28 13.92 -3.25
CA ASP A 255 -17.58 14.39 -2.75
C ASP A 255 -18.18 13.43 -1.72
N TYR A 256 -17.32 12.90 -0.85
CA TYR A 256 -17.76 12.05 0.26
C TYR A 256 -18.52 12.95 1.23
N GLU A 257 -19.82 13.13 0.97
CA GLU A 257 -20.75 13.75 1.90
C GLU A 257 -21.06 12.74 2.99
N MET A 258 -20.71 13.10 4.21
CA MET A 258 -20.86 12.23 5.36
C MET A 258 -22.34 12.06 5.71
N SER A 259 -22.90 10.89 5.40
CA SER A 259 -24.15 10.42 5.98
C SER A 259 -24.02 10.39 7.51
N LYS A 260 -25.14 10.18 8.22
CA LYS A 260 -25.11 10.03 9.68
C LYS A 260 -24.16 8.89 10.10
N GLN A 261 -24.22 7.77 9.39
CA GLN A 261 -23.36 6.61 9.62
C GLN A 261 -21.88 6.93 9.38
N ASP A 262 -21.57 7.74 8.36
CA ASP A 262 -20.19 8.16 8.11
C ASP A 262 -19.63 9.07 9.20
N LYS A 263 -20.50 9.90 9.82
CA LYS A 263 -20.10 10.78 10.93
C LYS A 263 -19.76 9.97 12.18
N GLU A 264 -20.55 8.94 12.47
CA GLU A 264 -20.28 8.00 13.56
C GLU A 264 -18.98 7.23 13.29
N LEU A 265 -18.81 6.71 12.07
CA LEU A 265 -17.58 6.02 11.67
C LEU A 265 -16.33 6.90 11.82
N ARG A 266 -16.40 8.15 11.35
CA ARG A 266 -15.30 9.11 11.52
C ARG A 266 -15.02 9.42 12.98
N HIS A 267 -16.05 9.58 13.80
CA HIS A 267 -15.89 9.84 15.23
C HIS A 267 -15.11 8.70 15.89
N GLU A 268 -15.47 7.46 15.58
CA GLU A 268 -14.83 6.26 16.10
C GLU A 268 -13.37 6.16 15.65
N ILE A 269 -13.08 6.43 14.38
CA ILE A 269 -11.71 6.44 13.88
C ILE A 269 -10.88 7.51 14.60
N ILE A 270 -11.43 8.72 14.76
CA ILE A 270 -10.75 9.82 15.49
C ILE A 270 -10.49 9.45 16.94
N LYS A 271 -11.47 8.81 17.62
CA LYS A 271 -11.32 8.29 18.98
C LYS A 271 -10.08 7.38 19.07
N HIS A 272 -9.92 6.44 18.14
CA HIS A 272 -8.77 5.54 18.17
C HIS A 272 -7.43 6.19 17.81
N VAL A 273 -7.44 7.27 17.00
CA VAL A 273 -6.23 8.08 16.79
C VAL A 273 -5.82 8.79 18.08
N ILE A 274 -6.79 9.33 18.84
CA ILE A 274 -6.52 9.90 20.18
C ILE A 274 -5.96 8.83 21.12
N ILE A 275 -6.58 7.64 21.16
CA ILE A 275 -6.12 6.53 22.00
C ILE A 275 -4.67 6.17 21.67
N ARG A 276 -4.32 6.00 20.39
CA ARG A 276 -2.94 5.69 19.96
C ARG A 276 -1.96 6.74 20.46
N ASN A 277 -2.28 8.02 20.30
CA ASN A 277 -1.41 9.11 20.76
C ASN A 277 -1.23 9.09 22.28
N CYS A 278 -2.30 8.83 23.04
CA CYS A 278 -2.25 8.70 24.49
C CYS A 278 -1.39 7.51 24.95
N ILE A 279 -1.49 6.37 24.27
CA ILE A 279 -0.65 5.19 24.54
C ILE A 279 0.82 5.50 24.26
N GLN A 280 1.14 6.14 23.13
CA GLN A 280 2.51 6.39 22.69
C GLN A 280 3.22 7.52 23.46
N HIS A 281 2.49 8.59 23.82
CA HIS A 281 3.11 9.83 24.30
C HIS A 281 2.68 10.23 25.72
N HIS A 282 1.58 9.67 26.23
CA HIS A 282 0.98 10.11 27.51
C HIS A 282 0.83 8.96 28.51
N ASN A 283 1.64 7.90 28.38
CA ASN A 283 1.65 6.75 29.29
C ASN A 283 0.22 6.21 29.56
N TRP A 284 -0.55 6.05 28.49
CA TRP A 284 -1.93 5.54 28.51
C TRP A 284 -2.95 6.46 29.19
N GLN A 285 -2.61 7.68 29.57
CA GLN A 285 -3.57 8.62 30.14
C GLN A 285 -4.28 9.40 29.05
N LEU A 286 -5.61 9.55 29.16
CA LEU A 286 -6.38 10.36 28.23
C LEU A 286 -5.97 11.83 28.36
N ASP A 287 -5.32 12.33 27.32
CA ASP A 287 -4.73 13.66 27.28
C ASP A 287 -5.71 14.73 26.76
N ARG A 288 -5.64 15.93 27.37
CA ARG A 288 -6.52 17.06 27.07
C ARG A 288 -6.24 17.65 25.70
N ASP A 289 -4.98 17.78 25.31
CA ASP A 289 -4.60 18.41 24.05
C ASP A 289 -5.03 17.52 22.87
N SER A 290 -4.88 16.21 23.04
CA SER A 290 -5.37 15.20 22.09
C SER A 290 -6.89 15.29 21.86
N LEU A 291 -7.68 15.47 22.92
CA LEU A 291 -9.14 15.68 22.84
C LEU A 291 -9.47 17.01 22.16
N ASN A 292 -8.92 18.12 22.63
CA ASN A 292 -9.25 19.45 22.11
C ASN A 292 -8.98 19.60 20.61
N PHE A 293 -7.92 18.96 20.11
CA PHE A 293 -7.55 19.04 18.71
C PHE A 293 -8.50 18.27 17.78
N SER A 294 -9.05 17.14 18.26
CA SER A 294 -9.75 16.19 17.38
C SER A 294 -11.24 16.03 17.70
N LEU A 295 -11.65 16.24 18.96
CA LEU A 295 -13.01 16.19 19.48
C LEU A 295 -13.26 17.40 20.42
N PRO A 296 -13.39 18.61 19.86
CA PRO A 296 -13.56 19.83 20.67
C PRO A 296 -14.80 19.74 21.58
N ASN A 297 -14.70 20.34 22.77
CA ASN A 297 -15.74 20.33 23.81
C ASN A 297 -16.06 18.96 24.41
N THR A 298 -15.13 18.01 24.30
CA THR A 298 -15.27 16.66 24.86
C THR A 298 -14.26 16.46 26.01
N ASP A 299 -14.71 15.92 27.14
CA ASP A 299 -13.88 15.67 28.34
C ASP A 299 -13.61 14.17 28.58
N SER A 300 -14.08 13.32 27.67
CA SER A 300 -14.14 11.88 27.86
C SER A 300 -14.29 11.13 26.53
N ILE A 301 -13.93 9.86 26.51
CA ILE A 301 -14.22 8.96 25.39
C ILE A 301 -14.98 7.73 25.90
N GLU A 302 -15.71 7.09 25.00
CA GLU A 302 -16.46 5.87 25.27
C GLU A 302 -15.81 4.69 24.54
N VAL A 303 -15.50 3.64 25.28
CA VAL A 303 -14.94 2.38 24.76
C VAL A 303 -15.82 1.21 25.18
N MET A 304 -15.91 0.19 24.37
CA MET A 304 -16.65 -1.03 24.68
C MET A 304 -15.85 -1.93 25.62
N SER A 305 -16.54 -2.61 26.50
CA SER A 305 -16.02 -3.71 27.31
C SER A 305 -16.26 -5.06 26.64
N ASP A 306 -15.61 -6.11 27.14
CA ASP A 306 -15.88 -7.47 26.68
C ASP A 306 -17.28 -7.98 27.08
N GLU A 307 -17.96 -7.29 28.00
CA GLU A 307 -19.36 -7.55 28.38
C GLU A 307 -20.37 -6.83 27.45
N ASN A 308 -19.90 -6.23 26.35
CA ASN A 308 -20.69 -5.38 25.44
C ASN A 308 -21.34 -4.18 26.16
N SER A 309 -20.70 -3.67 27.20
CA SER A 309 -21.11 -2.45 27.90
C SER A 309 -20.17 -1.29 27.56
N THR A 310 -20.71 -0.08 27.48
CA THR A 310 -19.92 1.12 27.21
C THR A 310 -19.28 1.65 28.49
N ILE A 311 -17.96 1.82 28.47
CA ILE A 311 -17.17 2.38 29.57
C ILE A 311 -16.74 3.79 29.19
N LYS A 312 -17.11 4.76 30.04
CA LYS A 312 -16.69 6.15 29.90
C LYS A 312 -15.31 6.37 30.55
N ILE A 313 -14.33 6.81 29.76
CA ILE A 313 -12.99 7.18 30.21
C ILE A 313 -12.91 8.71 30.24
N ASN A 314 -12.81 9.27 31.44
CA ASN A 314 -12.66 10.72 31.61
C ASN A 314 -11.20 11.17 31.43
N MET A 315 -11.01 12.46 31.16
CA MET A 315 -9.70 13.10 31.07
C MET A 315 -8.77 12.71 32.24
N SER A 316 -7.48 12.53 31.92
CA SER A 316 -6.41 12.11 32.83
C SER A 316 -6.58 10.71 33.46
N LYS A 317 -7.64 9.97 33.10
CA LYS A 317 -7.76 8.55 33.47
C LYS A 317 -6.97 7.67 32.51
N ARG A 318 -6.49 6.54 33.04
CA ARG A 318 -5.82 5.51 32.25
C ARG A 318 -6.82 4.87 31.30
N ILE A 319 -6.46 4.78 30.04
CA ILE A 319 -7.20 4.09 29.00
C ILE A 319 -7.01 2.59 29.18
N LYS A 320 -8.12 1.87 29.26
CA LYS A 320 -8.14 0.40 29.25
C LYS A 320 -8.97 -0.03 28.06
N LEU A 321 -8.38 -0.86 27.21
CA LEU A 321 -9.04 -1.40 26.03
C LEU A 321 -9.49 -2.82 26.30
N SER A 322 -10.53 -3.24 25.60
CA SER A 322 -11.03 -4.61 25.60
C SER A 322 -10.77 -5.24 24.23
N LYS A 323 -10.88 -6.56 24.16
CA LYS A 323 -10.83 -7.26 22.87
C LYS A 323 -11.99 -6.85 21.98
N THR A 324 -13.19 -6.72 22.55
CA THR A 324 -14.39 -6.27 21.82
C THR A 324 -14.18 -4.90 21.18
N GLU A 325 -13.60 -3.94 21.89
CA GLU A 325 -13.30 -2.60 21.37
C GLU A 325 -12.34 -2.66 20.16
N LEU A 326 -11.31 -3.50 20.23
CA LEU A 326 -10.38 -3.69 19.11
C LEU A 326 -11.05 -4.31 17.89
N TYR A 327 -11.94 -5.28 18.11
CA TYR A 327 -12.68 -5.93 17.02
C TYR A 327 -13.66 -4.98 16.36
N GLU A 328 -14.33 -4.16 17.16
CA GLU A 328 -15.25 -3.16 16.64
C GLU A 328 -14.54 -2.10 15.78
N ILE A 329 -13.37 -1.61 16.20
CA ILE A 329 -12.61 -0.69 15.34
C ILE A 329 -12.12 -1.38 14.07
N ILE A 330 -11.67 -2.63 14.12
CA ILE A 330 -11.29 -3.38 12.90
C ILE A 330 -12.47 -3.45 11.92
N ASP A 331 -13.66 -3.79 12.40
CA ASP A 331 -14.85 -3.90 11.57
C ASP A 331 -15.28 -2.54 11.00
N LYS A 332 -15.16 -1.47 11.79
CA LYS A 332 -15.36 -0.08 11.34
C LYS A 332 -14.34 0.35 10.29
N LEU A 333 -13.06 -0.01 10.44
CA LEU A 333 -12.02 0.31 9.46
C LEU A 333 -12.22 -0.45 8.13
N ASN A 334 -12.66 -1.70 8.19
CA ASN A 334 -13.09 -2.44 7.00
C ASN A 334 -14.24 -1.71 6.29
N LEU A 335 -15.27 -1.28 7.03
CA LEU A 335 -16.38 -0.51 6.47
C LEU A 335 -15.92 0.82 5.86
N PHE A 336 -14.97 1.51 6.50
CA PHE A 336 -14.39 2.74 5.97
C PHE A 336 -13.70 2.51 4.63
N ALA A 337 -12.88 1.46 4.53
CA ALA A 337 -12.16 1.13 3.30
C ALA A 337 -13.12 0.79 2.15
N GLU A 338 -14.16 -0.01 2.42
CA GLU A 338 -15.22 -0.33 1.45
C GLU A 338 -15.98 0.92 0.99
N THR A 339 -16.37 1.78 1.94
CA THR A 339 -17.11 2.99 1.62
C THR A 339 -16.25 3.96 0.80
N LEU A 340 -14.97 4.11 1.15
CA LEU A 340 -14.01 4.90 0.37
C LEU A 340 -13.87 4.32 -1.05
N SER A 341 -13.66 3.01 -1.18
CA SER A 341 -13.56 2.29 -2.45
C SER A 341 -14.77 2.55 -3.35
N SER A 342 -15.99 2.40 -2.79
CA SER A 342 -17.23 2.68 -3.51
C SER A 342 -17.29 4.12 -4.01
N ARG A 343 -16.89 5.10 -3.18
CA ARG A 343 -16.87 6.52 -3.60
C ARG A 343 -15.84 6.81 -4.68
N VAL A 344 -14.68 6.16 -4.63
CA VAL A 344 -13.69 6.24 -5.71
C VAL A 344 -14.28 5.64 -6.99
N GLY A 345 -14.92 4.48 -6.93
CA GLY A 345 -15.59 3.87 -8.09
C GLY A 345 -16.71 4.73 -8.70
N GLU A 346 -17.45 5.47 -7.87
CA GLU A 346 -18.50 6.40 -8.34
C GLU A 346 -17.91 7.65 -9.04
N LYS A 347 -16.77 8.15 -8.57
CA LYS A 347 -16.22 9.45 -8.99
C LYS A 347 -15.13 9.34 -10.04
N VAL A 348 -14.29 8.32 -9.94
CA VAL A 348 -13.18 8.10 -10.84
C VAL A 348 -13.67 7.23 -11.99
N LYS A 349 -13.78 7.84 -13.16
CA LYS A 349 -14.16 7.13 -14.38
C LYS A 349 -12.92 6.42 -14.93
N THR A 350 -12.54 5.29 -14.35
CA THR A 350 -11.57 4.40 -14.99
C THR A 350 -12.10 4.04 -16.38
N ARG A 351 -11.28 4.24 -17.43
CA ARG A 351 -11.65 3.84 -18.78
C ARG A 351 -11.94 2.33 -18.79
N TYR A 352 -13.08 1.98 -19.37
CA TYR A 352 -13.29 0.66 -19.97
C TYR A 352 -12.77 0.69 -21.40
#